data_AF-A0A812IVH2-F1
#
_entry.id   AF-A0A812IVH2-F1
#
_cell.length_a   1.000
_cell.length_b   1.000
_cell.length_c   1.000
_cell.angle_alpha   90.00
_cell.angle_beta   90.00
_cell.angle_gamma   90.00
#
_symmetry.space_group_name_H-M   'P 1'
#
loop_
_entity.id
_entity.type
_entity.pdbx_description
1 polymer ?
#
loop_
_entity_poly.entity_id
_entity_poly.type
_entity_poly.pdbx_seq_one_letter_code
_entity_poly.pdbx_strand_id
1 'polypeptide(L)'
;MEAEAELPESVAWHLRSLPASAEAAAGWRRELFMEYYYVDYNTKCVKNCSNASAYPSADSNCGDLANKKDCWCSKEQTKQEGCYYTESPANNFIALRDFEEGHHLLYSEFQTGELQKEPIEFDNVDFVELYNITSDPWQLRNLISKTGEAAQAAMHQRLRDWYRCHGASCP
;
A
#
# COMPACT_ATOMS: atom_id res chain seq x y z
N MET A 1 -3.12 -23.28 -21.84
CA MET A 1 -3.75 -23.05 -20.52
C MET A 1 -3.05 -23.97 -19.55
N GLU A 2 -1.90 -23.53 -19.06
CA GLU A 2 -1.05 -24.19 -18.06
C GLU A 2 -0.57 -23.00 -17.22
N ALA A 3 -0.69 -22.91 -15.89
CA ALA A 3 -1.09 -23.86 -14.88
C ALA A 3 -1.95 -23.13 -13.83
N GLU A 4 -3.19 -23.59 -13.60
CA GLU A 4 -3.84 -23.44 -12.30
C GLU A 4 -3.07 -24.35 -11.33
N ALA A 5 -1.92 -23.87 -10.85
CA ALA A 5 -1.29 -24.46 -9.68
C ALA A 5 -2.35 -24.45 -8.56
N GLU A 6 -2.66 -25.64 -8.02
CA GLU A 6 -3.75 -25.89 -7.08
C GLU A 6 -3.84 -24.80 -6.02
N LEU A 7 -4.81 -23.90 -6.19
CA LEU A 7 -5.14 -22.91 -5.19
C LEU A 7 -5.47 -23.67 -3.89
N PRO A 8 -5.03 -23.18 -2.72
CA PRO A 8 -5.43 -23.76 -1.44
C PRO A 8 -6.96 -23.96 -1.40
N GLU A 9 -7.42 -25.06 -0.81
CA GLU A 9 -8.85 -25.44 -0.84
C GLU A 9 -9.77 -24.31 -0.35
N SER A 10 -9.31 -23.51 0.62
CA SER A 10 -10.00 -22.31 1.11
C SER A 10 -10.18 -21.22 0.04
N VAL A 11 -9.15 -21.00 -0.79
CA VAL A 11 -9.17 -20.04 -1.90
C VAL A 11 -10.07 -20.56 -3.01
N ALA A 12 -9.96 -21.84 -3.36
CA ALA A 12 -10.84 -22.46 -4.35
C ALA A 12 -12.31 -22.46 -3.90
N TRP A 13 -12.57 -22.71 -2.62
CA TRP A 13 -13.92 -22.62 -2.03
C TRP A 13 -14.46 -21.19 -2.07
N HIS A 14 -13.65 -20.20 -1.69
CA HIS A 14 -14.03 -18.78 -1.76
C HIS A 14 -14.38 -18.38 -3.19
N LEU A 15 -13.53 -18.67 -4.17
CA LEU A 15 -13.78 -18.35 -5.58
C LEU A 15 -15.05 -19.03 -6.12
N ARG A 16 -15.32 -20.28 -5.73
CA ARG A 16 -16.57 -20.98 -6.08
C ARG A 16 -17.80 -20.44 -5.35
N SER A 17 -17.61 -19.81 -4.19
CA SER A 17 -18.69 -19.15 -3.43
C SER A 17 -19.05 -17.77 -3.98
N LEU A 18 -18.17 -17.17 -4.79
CA LEU A 18 -18.47 -15.93 -5.48
C LEU A 18 -19.49 -16.22 -6.60
N PRO A 19 -20.55 -15.40 -6.73
CA PRO A 19 -21.54 -15.59 -7.79
C PRO A 19 -20.86 -15.49 -9.17
N ALA A 20 -21.02 -16.52 -10.00
CA ALA A 20 -20.36 -16.64 -11.29
C ALA A 20 -20.95 -15.76 -12.41
N SER A 21 -21.74 -14.73 -12.10
CA SER A 21 -22.47 -13.97 -13.12
C SER A 21 -21.73 -12.72 -13.60
N ALA A 22 -21.98 -12.35 -14.85
CA ALA A 22 -21.59 -11.05 -15.41
C ALA A 22 -22.12 -9.85 -14.58
N GLU A 23 -23.10 -10.04 -13.70
CA GLU A 23 -23.56 -9.02 -12.75
C GLU A 23 -22.60 -8.85 -11.57
N ALA A 24 -21.87 -9.89 -11.16
CA ALA A 24 -20.75 -9.73 -10.24
C ALA A 24 -19.70 -8.83 -10.88
N ALA A 25 -19.30 -9.08 -12.14
CA ALA A 25 -18.36 -8.22 -12.85
C ALA A 25 -18.89 -6.78 -13.07
N ALA A 26 -20.18 -6.60 -13.36
CA ALA A 26 -20.79 -5.28 -13.57
C ALA A 26 -20.85 -4.41 -12.29
N GLY A 27 -20.82 -5.02 -11.11
CA GLY A 27 -20.80 -4.32 -9.81
C GLY A 27 -19.42 -4.19 -9.18
N TRP A 28 -18.36 -4.70 -9.81
CA TRP A 28 -17.01 -4.55 -9.27
C TRP A 28 -16.52 -3.13 -9.47
N ARG A 29 -15.89 -2.60 -8.42
CA ARG A 29 -15.33 -1.25 -8.45
C ARG A 29 -14.25 -1.20 -9.52
N ARG A 30 -14.38 -0.21 -10.41
CA ARG A 30 -13.35 0.08 -11.44
C ARG A 30 -12.15 0.79 -10.83
N GLU A 31 -12.32 1.31 -9.63
CA GLU A 31 -11.29 2.02 -8.88
C GLU A 31 -11.26 1.55 -7.41
N LEU A 32 -10.06 1.55 -6.82
CA LEU A 32 -9.85 1.36 -5.40
C LEU A 32 -9.13 2.58 -4.85
N PHE A 33 -9.83 3.32 -4.01
CA PHE A 33 -9.25 4.37 -3.19
C PHE A 33 -8.53 3.75 -1.98
N MET A 34 -7.33 4.24 -1.69
CA MET A 34 -6.47 3.76 -0.62
C MET A 34 -5.96 4.95 0.18
N GLU A 35 -5.93 4.79 1.50
CA GLU A 35 -5.39 5.78 2.42
C GLU A 35 -4.42 5.10 3.37
N TYR A 36 -3.33 5.79 3.65
CA TYR A 36 -2.36 5.34 4.63
C TYR A 36 -1.86 6.53 5.45
N TYR A 37 -1.97 6.39 6.76
CA TYR A 37 -1.54 7.40 7.72
C TYR A 37 -0.56 6.75 8.70
N TYR A 38 0.62 7.34 8.79
CA TYR A 38 1.62 7.00 9.77
C TYR A 38 1.83 8.15 10.77
N VAL A 39 2.33 7.80 11.95
CA VAL A 39 2.28 8.71 13.12
C VAL A 39 3.66 9.27 13.48
N ASP A 40 4.75 8.54 13.26
CA ASP A 40 6.11 8.92 13.69
C ASP A 40 7.17 8.24 12.80
N TYR A 41 8.38 7.95 13.28
CA TYR A 41 9.34 7.05 12.67
C TYR A 41 9.16 5.61 13.16
N ASN A 42 9.01 4.68 12.22
CA ASN A 42 9.00 3.24 12.52
C ASN A 42 10.44 2.72 12.57
N THR A 43 11.11 2.89 13.72
CA THR A 43 12.47 2.38 13.88
C THR A 43 12.47 0.87 14.07
N LYS A 44 13.16 0.17 13.19
CA LYS A 44 13.49 -1.24 13.32
C LYS A 44 14.97 -1.40 13.64
N CYS A 45 15.28 -2.25 14.61
CA CYS A 45 16.66 -2.61 14.97
C CYS A 45 16.85 -4.09 14.74
N VAL A 46 17.95 -4.52 14.11
CA VAL A 46 18.21 -5.94 13.79
C VAL A 46 19.46 -6.51 14.47
N LYS A 47 20.33 -5.66 15.00
CA LYS A 47 21.56 -6.09 15.69
C LYS A 47 21.25 -6.47 17.14
N ASN A 48 21.81 -7.60 17.60
CA ASN A 48 21.65 -8.12 18.96
C ASN A 48 20.21 -8.43 19.40
N CYS A 49 19.27 -8.56 18.45
CA CYS A 49 17.89 -8.91 18.77
C CYS A 49 17.78 -10.41 19.10
N SER A 50 17.48 -10.72 20.36
CA SER A 50 17.41 -12.09 20.88
C SER A 50 15.99 -12.70 20.77
N ASN A 51 14.99 -11.89 20.40
CA ASN A 51 13.58 -12.23 20.53
C ASN A 51 12.92 -12.42 19.17
N ALA A 52 13.11 -13.61 18.59
CA ALA A 52 12.32 -14.08 17.47
C ALA A 52 11.00 -14.69 17.99
N SER A 53 9.88 -14.00 17.79
CA SER A 53 8.55 -14.60 17.99
C SER A 53 8.33 -15.78 17.02
N ALA A 54 7.56 -16.77 17.44
CA ALA A 54 7.23 -17.93 16.61
C ALA A 54 5.97 -17.67 15.77
N TYR A 55 6.14 -17.50 14.46
CA TYR A 55 5.04 -17.63 13.49
C TYR A 55 4.56 -19.09 13.46
N PRO A 56 3.24 -19.39 13.37
CA PRO A 56 2.12 -18.46 13.18
C PRO A 56 1.42 -18.03 14.48
N SER A 57 1.89 -18.46 15.66
CA SER A 57 1.20 -18.19 16.94
C SER A 57 1.28 -16.72 17.40
N ALA A 58 2.18 -15.93 16.82
CA ALA A 58 2.31 -14.50 17.02
C ALA A 58 2.98 -13.86 15.79
N ASP A 59 2.88 -12.54 15.66
CA ASP A 59 3.60 -11.79 14.64
C ASP A 59 5.09 -12.08 14.71
N SER A 60 5.64 -12.51 13.57
CA SER A 60 7.07 -12.64 13.44
C SER A 60 7.67 -11.27 13.31
N ASN A 61 8.51 -10.91 14.27
CA ASN A 61 9.39 -9.76 14.13
C ASN A 61 10.56 -10.07 13.19
N CYS A 62 10.56 -11.13 12.40
CA CYS A 62 11.69 -11.55 11.58
C CYS A 62 11.36 -11.52 10.09
N GLY A 63 12.29 -10.98 9.29
CA GLY A 63 12.26 -11.05 7.83
C GLY A 63 12.64 -12.44 7.28
N ASP A 64 13.43 -13.21 8.03
CA ASP A 64 13.74 -14.62 7.74
C ASP A 64 13.31 -15.52 8.92
N LEU A 65 12.22 -16.27 8.69
CA LEU A 65 11.66 -17.23 9.64
C LEU A 65 12.48 -18.52 9.79
N ALA A 66 13.26 -18.90 8.77
CA ALA A 66 13.96 -20.18 8.75
C ALA A 66 15.10 -20.21 9.77
N ASN A 67 15.78 -19.07 9.95
CA ASN A 67 16.99 -18.98 10.76
C ASN A 67 16.87 -18.05 11.97
N LYS A 68 15.76 -17.29 12.09
CA LYS A 68 15.54 -16.32 13.18
C LYS A 68 16.69 -15.32 13.37
N LYS A 69 17.47 -15.08 12.32
CA LYS A 69 18.70 -14.27 12.35
C LYS A 69 18.45 -12.79 12.05
N ASP A 70 17.37 -12.51 11.31
CA ASP A 70 17.00 -11.17 10.84
C ASP A 70 15.72 -10.71 11.55
N CYS A 71 15.78 -10.60 12.87
CA CYS A 71 14.65 -10.26 13.72
C CYS A 71 14.77 -8.84 14.28
N TRP A 72 13.64 -8.14 14.31
CA TRP A 72 13.45 -6.83 14.88
C TRP A 72 13.21 -6.90 16.40
N CYS A 73 13.74 -5.93 17.13
CA CYS A 73 13.48 -5.76 18.56
C CYS A 73 13.09 -4.32 18.91
N SER A 74 12.56 -4.11 20.12
CA SER A 74 11.98 -2.82 20.54
C SER A 74 13.01 -1.70 20.68
N LYS A 75 12.54 -0.45 20.53
CA LYS A 75 13.32 0.79 20.60
C LYS A 75 14.08 0.98 21.93
N GLU A 76 13.86 0.20 22.98
CA GLU A 76 14.54 0.40 24.27
C GLU A 76 16.03 0.03 24.25
N GLN A 77 16.51 -0.58 23.15
CA GLN A 77 17.93 -0.89 22.92
C GLN A 77 18.67 0.16 22.06
N THR A 78 18.05 1.33 21.79
CA THR A 78 18.41 2.35 20.77
C THR A 78 19.62 3.25 21.05
N LYS A 79 20.73 2.70 21.57
CA LYS A 79 22.05 3.34 21.41
C LYS A 79 22.98 2.59 20.47
N GLN A 80 22.46 1.64 19.70
CA GLN A 80 23.27 0.65 18.98
C GLN A 80 23.19 0.81 17.46
N GLU A 81 24.33 0.56 16.82
CA GLU A 81 24.46 0.33 15.38
C GLU A 81 23.44 -0.72 14.89
N GLY A 82 22.94 -0.57 13.65
CA GLY A 82 22.04 -1.57 13.05
C GLY A 82 20.54 -1.31 13.27
N CYS A 83 20.15 -0.07 13.57
CA CYS A 83 18.77 0.39 13.47
C CYS A 83 18.56 1.23 12.20
N TYR A 84 17.37 1.13 11.61
CA TYR A 84 16.94 1.91 10.46
C TYR A 84 15.44 2.20 10.55
N TYR A 85 14.99 3.25 9.87
CA TYR A 85 13.57 3.56 9.77
C TYR A 85 12.96 2.76 8.62
N THR A 86 11.93 1.96 8.89
CA THR A 86 11.11 1.38 7.81
C THR A 86 10.05 2.35 7.32
N GLU A 87 9.69 3.34 8.13
CA GLU A 87 8.72 4.39 7.81
C GLU A 87 9.13 5.69 8.51
N SER A 88 8.72 6.81 7.93
CA SER A 88 8.90 8.15 8.46
C SER A 88 7.58 8.92 8.38
N PRO A 89 7.49 10.12 8.99
CA PRO A 89 6.36 11.02 8.82
C PRO A 89 6.09 11.44 7.36
N ALA A 90 6.97 11.15 6.42
CA ALA A 90 6.77 11.42 4.99
C ALA A 90 5.96 10.32 4.27
N ASN A 91 5.65 9.21 4.94
CA ASN A 91 5.00 8.05 4.32
C ASN A 91 3.46 8.09 4.42
N ASN A 92 2.83 9.25 4.57
CA ASN A 92 1.36 9.33 4.49
C ASN A 92 0.95 9.52 3.05
N PHE A 93 -0.05 8.77 2.58
CA PHE A 93 -0.54 8.91 1.21
C PHE A 93 -2.03 8.65 1.08
N ILE A 94 -2.59 9.27 0.04
CA ILE A 94 -3.83 8.84 -0.60
C ILE A 94 -3.49 8.36 -2.00
N ALA A 95 -4.19 7.32 -2.46
CA ALA A 95 -3.94 6.76 -3.78
C ALA A 95 -5.21 6.23 -4.42
N LEU A 96 -5.24 6.28 -5.75
CA LEU A 96 -6.32 5.74 -6.57
C LEU A 96 -5.74 4.70 -7.53
N ARG A 97 -6.23 3.48 -7.37
CA ARG A 97 -5.91 2.35 -8.24
C ARG A 97 -7.02 2.18 -9.27
N ASP A 98 -6.71 2.37 -10.53
CA ASP A 98 -7.62 2.14 -11.67
C ASP A 98 -7.43 0.70 -12.20
N PHE A 99 -8.54 -0.01 -12.39
CA PHE A 99 -8.61 -1.38 -12.91
C PHE A 99 -9.29 -1.45 -14.28
N GLU A 100 -9.58 -0.32 -14.92
CA GLU A 100 -10.15 -0.33 -16.26
C GLU A 100 -9.27 -1.10 -17.25
N GLU A 101 -9.88 -1.89 -18.12
CA GLU A 101 -9.16 -2.72 -19.08
C GLU A 101 -8.25 -1.87 -19.97
N GLY A 102 -6.94 -2.17 -19.96
CA GLY A 102 -5.92 -1.38 -20.65
C GLY A 102 -5.42 -0.13 -19.88
N HIS A 103 -6.04 0.20 -18.75
CA HIS A 103 -5.78 1.37 -17.90
C HIS A 103 -5.52 0.97 -16.44
N HIS A 104 -4.52 0.13 -16.22
CA HIS A 104 -4.12 -0.31 -14.88
C HIS A 104 -3.15 0.67 -14.23
N LEU A 105 -3.62 1.85 -13.85
CA LEU A 105 -2.79 2.90 -13.24
C LEU A 105 -2.90 2.92 -11.71
N LEU A 106 -1.84 3.36 -11.05
CA LEU A 106 -1.84 3.73 -9.63
C LEU A 106 -1.30 5.16 -9.56
N TYR A 107 -2.12 6.10 -9.10
CA TYR A 107 -1.72 7.46 -8.82
C TYR A 107 -1.79 7.72 -7.31
N SER A 108 -0.75 8.33 -6.75
CA SER A 108 -0.62 8.55 -5.31
C SER A 108 -0.14 9.97 -5.01
N GLU A 109 -0.63 10.56 -3.93
CA GLU A 109 -0.19 11.84 -3.37
C GLU A 109 0.33 11.64 -1.96
N PHE A 110 1.51 12.16 -1.67
CA PHE A 110 2.18 12.01 -0.38
C PHE A 110 2.22 13.35 0.37
N GLN A 111 1.99 13.31 1.68
CA GLN A 111 2.15 14.48 2.55
C GLN A 111 2.91 14.10 3.82
N THR A 112 3.93 14.88 4.15
CA THR A 112 4.66 14.79 5.40
C THR A 112 3.79 15.32 6.53
N GLY A 113 3.67 14.54 7.60
CA GLY A 113 2.91 14.91 8.78
C GLY A 113 2.92 13.82 9.84
N GLU A 114 2.57 14.21 11.05
CA GLU A 114 2.40 13.32 12.19
C GLU A 114 0.97 13.46 12.72
N LEU A 115 0.14 12.43 12.51
CA LEU A 115 -1.30 12.49 12.85
C LEU A 115 -1.57 12.75 14.33
N GLN A 116 -0.59 12.50 15.22
CA GLN A 116 -0.67 12.84 16.64
C GLN A 116 -0.54 14.33 16.95
N LYS A 117 0.04 15.12 16.03
CA LYS A 117 0.25 16.57 16.19
C LYS A 117 -0.82 17.37 15.48
N GLU A 118 -1.12 17.01 14.24
CA GLU A 118 -2.10 17.71 13.39
C GLU A 118 -2.76 16.78 12.37
N PRO A 119 -3.97 17.11 11.89
CA PRO A 119 -4.61 16.35 10.83
C PRO A 119 -3.79 16.35 9.53
N ILE A 120 -3.79 15.22 8.83
CA ILE A 120 -3.16 15.07 7.52
C ILE A 120 -4.26 15.10 6.47
N GLU A 121 -4.46 16.27 5.86
CA GLU A 121 -5.56 16.54 4.91
C GLU A 121 -5.11 16.49 3.44
N PHE A 122 -3.84 16.19 3.19
CA PHE A 122 -3.20 16.21 1.88
C PHE A 122 -3.22 17.57 1.18
N ASP A 123 -3.53 18.70 1.84
CA ASP A 123 -3.51 20.03 1.21
C ASP A 123 -2.09 20.52 0.85
N ASN A 124 -1.05 19.92 1.43
CA ASN A 124 0.36 20.25 1.18
C ASN A 124 1.10 19.00 0.68
N VAL A 125 0.78 18.57 -0.54
CA VAL A 125 1.42 17.41 -1.18
C VAL A 125 2.91 17.67 -1.42
N ASP A 126 3.77 16.79 -0.92
CA ASP A 126 5.22 16.86 -1.11
C ASP A 126 5.61 16.37 -2.51
N PHE A 127 5.06 15.23 -2.91
CA PHE A 127 5.30 14.63 -4.21
C PHE A 127 4.17 13.68 -4.59
N VAL A 128 4.17 13.30 -5.86
CA VAL A 128 3.18 12.40 -6.44
C VAL A 128 3.87 11.28 -7.22
N GLU A 129 3.20 10.15 -7.28
CA GLU A 129 3.68 8.99 -8.02
C GLU A 129 2.63 8.49 -8.98
N LEU A 130 3.07 8.00 -10.13
CA LEU A 130 2.23 7.37 -11.12
C LEU A 130 2.87 6.10 -11.66
N TYR A 131 2.17 4.99 -11.60
CA TYR A 131 2.64 3.70 -12.11
C TYR A 131 1.64 3.06 -13.04
N ASN A 132 2.15 2.38 -14.07
CA ASN A 132 1.38 1.42 -14.85
C ASN A 132 1.69 0.02 -14.33
N ILE A 133 0.79 -0.51 -13.51
CA ILE A 133 1.00 -1.77 -12.78
C ILE A 133 1.00 -2.99 -13.71
N THR A 134 0.39 -2.90 -14.90
CA THR A 134 0.48 -3.99 -15.90
C THR A 134 1.92 -4.13 -16.40
N SER A 135 2.56 -3.01 -16.76
CA SER A 135 3.93 -3.02 -17.29
C SER A 135 5.02 -2.97 -16.21
N ASP A 136 4.67 -2.50 -15.01
CA ASP A 136 5.57 -2.26 -13.89
C ASP A 136 4.90 -2.67 -12.56
N PRO A 137 4.69 -3.99 -12.35
CA PRO A 137 4.00 -4.50 -11.15
C PRO A 137 4.77 -4.21 -9.85
N TRP A 138 6.06 -3.93 -9.96
CA TRP A 138 6.94 -3.62 -8.84
C TRP A 138 7.13 -2.12 -8.61
N GLN A 139 6.45 -1.27 -9.41
CA GLN A 139 6.40 0.19 -9.21
C GLN A 139 7.78 0.84 -9.17
N LEU A 140 8.68 0.40 -10.05
CA LEU A 140 10.07 0.88 -10.10
C LEU A 140 10.25 2.13 -10.97
N ARG A 141 9.23 2.49 -11.77
CA ARG A 141 9.32 3.58 -12.76
C ARG A 141 8.16 4.56 -12.59
N ASN A 142 8.40 5.59 -11.79
CA ASN A 142 7.45 6.70 -11.67
C ASN A 142 7.30 7.43 -13.02
N LEU A 143 6.08 7.46 -13.53
CA LEU A 143 5.72 7.99 -14.85
C LEU A 143 5.36 9.48 -14.82
N ILE A 144 5.27 10.11 -13.65
CA ILE A 144 4.74 11.47 -13.52
C ILE A 144 5.46 12.48 -14.43
N SER A 145 6.79 12.42 -14.51
CA SER A 145 7.61 13.32 -15.34
C SER A 145 7.38 13.15 -16.85
N LYS A 146 6.77 12.05 -17.28
CA LYS A 146 6.43 11.75 -18.67
C LYS A 146 4.95 11.97 -18.97
N THR A 147 4.15 12.31 -17.97
CA THR A 147 2.72 12.55 -18.10
C THR A 147 2.47 14.04 -18.25
N GLY A 148 1.71 14.44 -19.28
CA GLY A 148 1.38 15.85 -19.50
C GLY A 148 0.55 16.44 -18.36
N GLU A 149 0.69 17.74 -18.12
CA GLU A 149 0.04 18.46 -17.01
C GLU A 149 -1.47 18.24 -16.94
N ALA A 150 -2.17 18.28 -18.08
CA ALA A 150 -3.61 18.06 -18.14
C ALA A 150 -4.02 16.66 -17.65
N ALA A 151 -3.24 15.64 -17.97
CA ALA A 151 -3.52 14.27 -17.50
C ALA A 151 -3.22 14.14 -16.00
N GLN A 152 -2.14 14.75 -15.51
CA GLN A 152 -1.86 14.80 -14.07
C GLN A 152 -2.98 15.49 -13.30
N ALA A 153 -3.45 16.65 -13.77
CA ALA A 153 -4.54 17.40 -13.16
C ALA A 153 -5.85 16.59 -13.12
N ALA A 154 -6.14 15.82 -14.17
CA ALA A 154 -7.31 14.94 -14.20
C ALA A 154 -7.23 13.81 -13.16
N MET A 155 -6.04 13.20 -13.00
CA MET A 155 -5.83 12.15 -11.98
C MET A 155 -5.87 12.72 -10.56
N HIS A 156 -5.27 13.89 -10.34
CA HIS A 156 -5.36 14.64 -9.10
C HIS A 156 -6.82 14.92 -8.73
N GLN A 157 -7.61 15.47 -9.66
CA GLN A 157 -9.02 15.75 -9.41
C GLN A 157 -9.80 14.48 -9.05
N ARG A 158 -9.63 13.38 -9.81
CA ARG A 158 -10.29 12.10 -9.52
C ARG A 158 -9.94 11.57 -8.13
N LEU A 159 -8.67 11.60 -7.75
CA LEU A 159 -8.22 11.18 -6.42
C LEU A 159 -8.85 12.05 -5.31
N ARG A 160 -8.94 13.37 -5.53
CA ARG A 160 -9.57 14.29 -4.57
C ARG A 160 -11.07 14.14 -4.47
N ASP A 161 -11.74 13.77 -5.56
CA ASP A 161 -13.16 13.44 -5.55
C ASP A 161 -13.43 12.22 -4.66
N TRP A 162 -12.57 11.19 -4.76
CA TRP A 162 -12.60 10.04 -3.84
C TRP A 162 -12.29 10.43 -2.40
N TYR A 163 -11.23 11.20 -2.15
CA TYR A 163 -10.85 11.60 -0.79
C TYR A 163 -11.97 12.37 -0.07
N ARG A 164 -12.71 13.21 -0.79
CA ARG A 164 -13.81 14.01 -0.22
C ARG A 164 -15.15 13.27 -0.18
N CYS A 165 -15.25 12.09 -0.76
CA CYS A 165 -16.52 11.38 -0.85
C CYS A 165 -16.87 10.68 0.46
N HIS A 166 -18.16 10.52 0.73
CA HIS A 166 -18.63 9.80 1.91
C HIS A 166 -19.89 8.99 1.62
N GLY A 167 -19.85 7.70 1.96
CA GLY A 167 -21.01 6.82 1.83
C GLY A 167 -21.44 6.61 0.37
N ALA A 168 -22.75 6.72 0.11
CA ALA A 168 -23.32 6.43 -1.21
C ALA A 168 -23.04 7.50 -2.28
N SER A 169 -22.41 8.63 -1.92
CA SER A 169 -22.01 9.67 -2.88
C SER A 169 -20.60 9.46 -3.46
N CYS A 170 -19.90 8.41 -3.03
CA CYS A 170 -18.64 8.02 -3.63
C CYS A 170 -18.81 7.56 -5.08
N PRO A 171 -17.85 7.90 -5.98
CA PRO A 171 -17.88 7.49 -7.38
C PRO A 171 -18.04 5.98 -7.61
#